data_AF-A0A2B7Y974-F1
#
_entry.id   AF-A0A2B7Y974-F1
#
_cell.length_a   1.000
_cell.length_b   1.000
_cell.length_c   1.000
_cell.angle_alpha   90.00
_cell.angle_beta   90.00
_cell.angle_gamma   90.00
#
_symmetry.space_group_name_H-M   'P 1'
#
loop_
_entity.id
_entity.type
_entity.pdbx_description
1 polymer ?
#
loop_
_entity_poly.entity_id
_entity_poly.type
_entity_poly.pdbx_seq_one_letter_code
_entity_poly.pdbx_strand_id
1 'polypeptide(L)'
;MTDDVCQAEETDGWSTPPFKFSHDQASGRMYGRGVTDDKGPVMGWINVIQAFQSAGVPLPVNLLFCLEGLEEVGSFDLEEILRSEISKGREGLLPSFDAVCISDTYWLGTTKPCLSYGLRGINFFILEISSGSKVDKHSGLGGTVQEPLNDLFRIYASMTNENGDINMPGVLELAKPLSERERTLYQGIDYELGAEAKHATTMEHLIALWHDPAISFHGIEGAFWGPGGKTIIPGCVKGMDHGFAIMLSASYSLLIVKLKCHISDKEAGKFSIRISSTMDPSAVAHAVEAHVANISNALDTKNTITLTLLGSQRGWQSNPFHWNFEAAEKATVKVWGTKPDYTREGGTIPITRMLADILSNGGRERETDEREKEPTNIMLFPMGRADDGAHSTNEKLDLVNYINGCKAFAWYLNEVGEMFREKRA
;
A
#
# COMPACT_ATOMS: atom_id res chain seq x y z
N MET A 1 22.21 -3.10 1.32
CA MET A 1 20.94 -2.90 0.62
C MET A 1 20.31 -1.66 1.20
N THR A 2 20.05 -0.69 0.34
CA THR A 2 19.26 0.51 0.65
C THR A 2 17.81 0.15 0.37
N ASP A 3 17.24 -0.64 1.27
CA ASP A 3 15.80 -0.90 1.30
C ASP A 3 15.19 0.17 2.20
N ASP A 4 14.24 0.94 1.67
CA ASP A 4 13.63 2.05 2.38
C ASP A 4 12.64 1.58 3.44
N VAL A 5 12.32 2.47 4.37
CA VAL A 5 11.40 2.22 5.48
C VAL A 5 10.73 3.52 5.87
N CYS A 6 9.51 3.43 6.37
CA CYS A 6 8.83 4.55 7.01
C CYS A 6 9.66 5.23 8.10
N GLN A 7 9.42 6.53 8.28
CA GLN A 7 10.02 7.31 9.37
C GLN A 7 9.60 6.74 10.74
N ALA A 8 10.47 6.92 11.73
CA ALA A 8 10.21 6.53 13.12
C ALA A 8 11.14 7.31 14.05
N GLU A 9 10.56 7.99 15.03
CA GLU A 9 11.27 8.67 16.10
C GLU A 9 10.97 8.03 17.45
N GLU A 10 11.92 8.07 18.39
CA GLU A 10 11.69 7.53 19.74
C GLU A 10 10.50 8.20 20.44
N THR A 11 10.24 9.47 20.11
CA THR A 11 9.15 10.28 20.66
C THR A 11 7.76 9.85 20.21
N ASP A 12 7.64 9.00 19.18
CA ASP A 12 6.35 8.56 18.64
C ASP A 12 5.64 7.56 19.56
N GLY A 13 6.32 7.03 20.58
CA GLY A 13 5.78 6.04 21.52
C GLY A 13 6.40 4.65 21.39
N TRP A 14 7.62 4.56 20.87
CA TRP A 14 8.37 3.29 20.80
C TRP A 14 8.84 2.83 22.17
N SER A 15 8.70 1.54 22.44
CA SER A 15 9.21 0.89 23.66
C SER A 15 10.71 0.59 23.59
N THR A 16 11.26 0.50 22.38
CA THR A 16 12.68 0.30 22.08
C THR A 16 13.10 1.24 20.95
N PRO A 17 14.35 1.73 20.88
CA PRO A 17 14.78 2.61 19.80
C PRO A 17 14.48 2.01 18.41
N PRO A 18 13.79 2.72 17.51
CA PRO A 18 13.20 2.14 16.30
C PRO A 18 14.24 1.52 15.37
N PHE A 19 15.42 2.14 15.24
CA PHE A 19 16.50 1.65 14.37
C PHE A 19 17.53 0.77 15.10
N LYS A 20 17.19 0.29 16.30
CA LYS A 20 18.00 -0.69 17.03
C LYS A 20 17.22 -1.99 17.14
N PHE A 21 17.63 -2.98 16.34
CA PHE A 21 17.07 -4.32 16.39
C PHE A 21 17.06 -4.86 17.83
N SER A 22 15.90 -5.36 18.25
CA SER A 22 15.69 -6.01 19.54
C SER A 22 14.99 -7.35 19.33
N HIS A 23 15.31 -8.34 20.16
CA HIS A 23 14.64 -9.64 20.13
C HIS A 23 14.27 -10.03 21.56
N ASP A 24 12.97 -10.11 21.81
CA ASP A 24 12.42 -10.64 23.05
C ASP A 24 12.37 -12.17 22.98
N GLN A 25 13.26 -12.82 23.73
CA GLN A 25 13.37 -14.29 23.78
C GLN A 25 12.13 -14.96 24.39
N ALA A 26 11.38 -14.27 25.25
CA ALA A 26 10.22 -14.86 25.92
C ALA A 26 9.02 -14.96 24.98
N SER A 27 8.76 -13.90 24.20
CA SER A 27 7.70 -13.90 23.18
C SER A 27 8.15 -14.41 21.81
N GLY A 28 9.46 -14.42 21.54
CA GLY A 28 10.02 -14.72 20.22
C GLY A 28 9.82 -13.57 19.21
N ARG A 29 9.51 -12.35 19.67
CA ARG A 29 9.25 -11.20 18.80
C ARG A 29 10.52 -10.41 18.53
N MET A 30 10.76 -10.11 17.26
CA MET A 30 11.83 -9.23 16.81
C MET A 30 11.25 -7.84 16.55
N TYR A 31 11.82 -6.80 17.14
CA TYR A 31 11.34 -5.42 17.05
C TYR A 31 12.34 -4.53 16.32
N GLY A 32 11.81 -3.58 15.56
CA GLY A 32 12.57 -2.54 14.87
C GLY A 32 11.81 -2.02 13.66
N ARG A 33 12.06 -0.79 13.22
CA ARG A 33 11.49 -0.26 11.99
C ARG A 33 12.01 -1.03 10.78
N GLY A 34 11.08 -1.54 9.98
CA GLY A 34 11.26 -2.31 8.77
C GLY A 34 11.63 -3.78 8.98
N VAL A 35 11.42 -4.33 10.19
CA VAL A 35 11.62 -5.76 10.43
C VAL A 35 10.60 -6.62 9.70
N THR A 36 9.38 -6.13 9.50
CA THR A 36 8.38 -6.82 8.69
C THR A 36 8.14 -6.16 7.33
N ASP A 37 8.57 -4.91 7.15
CA ASP A 37 8.23 -4.03 6.03
C ASP A 37 9.48 -3.28 5.50
N ASP A 38 10.26 -3.83 4.57
CA ASP A 38 10.19 -5.19 4.00
C ASP A 38 11.50 -5.99 4.24
N LYS A 39 12.35 -5.53 5.17
CA LYS A 39 13.71 -6.10 5.31
C LYS A 39 13.69 -7.55 5.79
N GLY A 40 12.77 -7.92 6.67
CA GLY A 40 12.62 -9.30 7.12
C GLY A 40 12.35 -10.24 5.95
N PRO A 41 11.27 -10.03 5.18
CA PRO A 41 10.99 -10.85 4.01
C PRO A 41 12.06 -10.83 2.93
N VAL A 42 12.65 -9.67 2.60
CA VAL A 42 13.79 -9.56 1.66
C VAL A 42 14.98 -10.42 2.14
N MET A 43 15.35 -10.30 3.42
CA MET A 43 16.40 -11.14 4.01
C MET A 43 16.00 -12.62 4.02
N GLY A 44 14.71 -12.93 4.14
CA GLY A 44 14.18 -14.28 4.02
C GLY A 44 14.52 -14.94 2.69
N TRP A 45 14.30 -14.25 1.57
CA TRP A 45 14.70 -14.74 0.23
C TRP A 45 16.20 -14.97 0.10
N ILE A 46 17.01 -14.06 0.66
CA ILE A 46 18.48 -14.19 0.65
C ILE A 46 18.93 -15.40 1.47
N ASN A 47 18.33 -15.62 2.64
CA ASN A 47 18.63 -16.76 3.49
C ASN A 47 18.25 -18.09 2.84
N VAL A 48 17.18 -18.12 2.06
CA VAL A 48 16.81 -19.31 1.27
C VAL A 48 17.92 -19.68 0.30
N ILE A 49 18.43 -18.71 -0.46
CA ILE A 49 19.56 -18.95 -1.38
C ILE A 49 20.77 -19.50 -0.61
N GLN A 50 21.11 -18.86 0.50
CA GLN A 50 22.22 -19.30 1.35
C GLN A 50 22.00 -20.72 1.90
N ALA A 51 20.77 -21.09 2.25
CA ALA A 51 20.44 -22.42 2.76
C ALA A 51 20.63 -23.50 1.69
N PHE A 52 20.16 -23.27 0.45
CA PHE A 52 20.40 -24.18 -0.68
C PHE A 52 21.89 -24.36 -0.96
N GLN A 53 22.64 -23.25 -1.02
CA GLN A 53 24.10 -23.28 -1.22
C GLN A 53 24.81 -24.06 -0.10
N SER A 54 24.47 -23.79 1.15
CA SER A 54 25.09 -24.45 2.32
C SER A 54 24.76 -25.94 2.40
N ALA A 55 23.57 -26.34 1.94
CA ALA A 55 23.17 -27.74 1.88
C ALA A 55 23.76 -28.49 0.67
N GLY A 56 24.41 -27.80 -0.28
CA GLY A 56 24.90 -28.39 -1.51
C GLY A 56 23.77 -28.84 -2.46
N VAL A 57 22.59 -28.23 -2.33
CA VAL A 57 21.41 -28.53 -3.16
C VAL A 57 21.27 -27.43 -4.22
N PRO A 58 21.14 -27.77 -5.52
CA PRO A 58 20.93 -26.77 -6.55
C PRO A 58 19.58 -26.07 -6.35
N LEU A 59 19.53 -24.77 -6.68
CA LEU A 59 18.25 -24.07 -6.71
C LEU A 59 17.33 -24.70 -7.78
N PRO A 60 16.05 -24.94 -7.46
CA PRO A 60 15.12 -25.62 -8.35
C PRO A 60 14.64 -24.72 -9.51
N VAL A 61 14.91 -23.41 -9.46
CA VAL A 61 14.51 -22.39 -10.42
C VAL A 61 15.61 -21.35 -10.62
N ASN A 62 15.50 -20.56 -11.70
CA ASN A 62 16.25 -19.31 -11.85
C ASN A 62 15.54 -18.19 -11.10
N LEU A 63 16.29 -17.36 -10.38
CA LEU A 63 15.75 -16.22 -9.63
C LEU A 63 16.18 -14.91 -10.29
N LEU A 64 15.21 -14.00 -10.45
CA LEU A 64 15.44 -12.60 -10.82
C LEU A 64 15.00 -11.74 -9.65
N PHE A 65 15.86 -10.83 -9.21
CA PHE A 65 15.55 -9.91 -8.11
C PHE A 65 15.34 -8.50 -8.67
N CYS A 66 14.20 -7.91 -8.32
CA CYS A 66 13.93 -6.49 -8.46
C CYS A 66 13.68 -5.96 -7.05
N LEU A 67 14.71 -5.36 -6.46
CA LEU A 67 14.65 -4.72 -5.14
C LEU A 67 14.82 -3.22 -5.37
N GLU A 68 13.86 -2.42 -4.90
CA GLU A 68 13.97 -0.97 -4.95
C GLU A 68 14.28 -0.39 -3.57
N GLY A 69 14.22 0.94 -3.44
CA GLY A 69 14.45 1.63 -2.17
C GLY A 69 13.67 2.95 -2.12
N LEU A 70 12.51 2.99 -2.76
CA LEU A 70 11.60 4.14 -2.83
C LEU A 70 10.12 3.73 -2.69
N GLU A 71 9.80 2.51 -2.22
CA GLU A 71 8.42 2.01 -2.13
C GLU A 71 7.57 2.95 -1.26
N GLU A 72 8.12 3.32 -0.10
CA GLU A 72 7.46 4.08 0.97
C GLU A 72 7.21 5.54 0.57
N VAL A 73 7.83 5.98 -0.53
CA VAL A 73 7.66 7.31 -1.12
C VAL A 73 6.99 7.26 -2.51
N GLY A 74 6.55 6.09 -2.97
CA GLY A 74 5.72 5.92 -4.15
C GLY A 74 6.41 5.33 -5.39
N SER A 75 7.56 4.68 -5.23
CA SER A 75 8.30 3.95 -6.27
C SER A 75 8.64 4.80 -7.51
N PHE A 76 9.15 6.02 -7.28
CA PHE A 76 9.45 6.95 -8.37
C PHE A 76 10.37 6.33 -9.43
N ASP A 77 10.06 6.58 -10.71
CA ASP A 77 10.77 6.08 -11.90
C ASP A 77 10.80 4.55 -12.09
N LEU A 78 10.34 3.75 -11.11
CA LEU A 78 10.36 2.29 -11.19
C LEU A 78 9.58 1.77 -12.40
N GLU A 79 8.41 2.34 -12.68
CA GLU A 79 7.60 1.94 -13.84
C GLU A 79 8.35 2.14 -15.17
N GLU A 80 9.06 3.27 -15.33
CA GLU A 80 9.84 3.55 -16.53
C GLU A 80 11.02 2.57 -16.66
N ILE A 81 11.71 2.30 -15.55
CA ILE A 81 12.80 1.32 -15.49
C ILE A 81 12.30 -0.08 -15.87
N LEU A 82 11.20 -0.54 -15.27
CA LEU A 82 10.59 -1.84 -15.58
C LEU A 82 10.18 -1.94 -17.05
N ARG A 83 9.54 -0.88 -17.59
CA ARG A 83 9.18 -0.82 -19.03
C ARG A 83 10.42 -0.92 -19.90
N SER A 84 11.48 -0.18 -19.57
CA SER A 84 12.73 -0.18 -20.31
C SER A 84 13.39 -1.56 -20.29
N GLU A 85 13.57 -2.15 -19.10
CA GLU A 85 14.26 -3.43 -18.95
C GLU A 85 13.50 -4.61 -19.52
N ILE A 86 12.16 -4.64 -19.38
CA ILE A 86 11.33 -5.72 -19.94
C ILE A 86 11.28 -5.60 -21.47
N SER A 87 11.23 -4.38 -22.03
CA SER A 87 11.19 -4.18 -23.49
C SER A 87 12.47 -4.61 -24.21
N LYS A 88 13.61 -4.64 -23.51
CA LYS A 88 14.89 -5.17 -24.03
C LYS A 88 14.91 -6.70 -24.17
N GLY A 89 13.86 -7.40 -23.72
CA GLY A 89 13.76 -8.86 -23.85
C GLY A 89 14.96 -9.56 -23.23
N ARG A 90 15.64 -10.42 -24.00
CA ARG A 90 16.78 -11.22 -23.51
C ARG A 90 18.03 -10.39 -23.18
N GLU A 91 18.13 -9.16 -23.68
CA GLU A 91 19.26 -8.27 -23.43
C GLU A 91 19.06 -7.39 -22.18
N GLY A 92 17.83 -7.35 -21.63
CA GLY A 92 17.51 -6.61 -20.42
C GLY A 92 17.86 -7.35 -19.14
N LEU A 93 17.86 -6.62 -18.02
CA LEU A 93 18.03 -7.17 -16.67
C LEU A 93 16.82 -8.01 -16.22
N LEU A 94 15.66 -7.77 -16.83
CA LEU A 94 14.42 -8.50 -16.60
C LEU A 94 14.00 -9.23 -17.88
N PRO A 95 14.67 -10.35 -18.23
CA PRO A 95 14.31 -11.16 -19.38
C PRO A 95 12.96 -11.85 -19.16
N SER A 96 12.62 -12.87 -19.95
CA SER A 96 11.40 -13.63 -19.71
C SER A 96 11.41 -14.33 -18.34
N PHE A 97 10.36 -14.10 -17.54
CA PHE A 97 10.04 -14.84 -16.32
C PHE A 97 8.60 -15.37 -16.35
N ASP A 98 8.37 -16.49 -15.69
CA ASP A 98 7.11 -17.25 -15.76
C ASP A 98 6.13 -16.92 -14.64
N ALA A 99 6.63 -16.45 -13.49
CA ALA A 99 5.86 -16.01 -12.35
C ALA A 99 6.57 -14.89 -11.59
N VAL A 100 5.81 -14.10 -10.84
CA VAL A 100 6.29 -13.08 -9.89
C VAL A 100 5.74 -13.41 -8.51
N CYS A 101 6.62 -13.35 -7.51
CA CYS A 101 6.28 -13.47 -6.10
C CYS A 101 6.83 -12.24 -5.37
N ILE A 102 5.98 -11.57 -4.61
CA ILE A 102 6.34 -10.43 -3.76
C ILE A 102 5.95 -10.82 -2.32
N SER A 103 6.78 -10.50 -1.33
CA SER A 103 6.50 -10.84 0.07
C SER A 103 6.48 -9.60 0.94
N ASP A 104 5.58 -8.69 0.64
CA ASP A 104 5.52 -7.38 1.30
C ASP A 104 4.10 -7.13 1.85
N THR A 105 3.58 -8.16 2.54
CA THR A 105 2.19 -8.23 3.02
C THR A 105 2.10 -9.10 4.26
N TYR A 106 0.94 -9.07 4.90
CA TYR A 106 0.69 -9.67 6.20
C TYR A 106 -0.40 -10.73 6.09
N TRP A 107 -0.43 -11.67 7.03
CA TRP A 107 -1.61 -12.50 7.22
C TRP A 107 -2.77 -11.63 7.67
N LEU A 108 -3.99 -12.00 7.28
CA LEU A 108 -5.21 -11.31 7.69
C LEU A 108 -5.43 -11.34 9.21
N GLY A 109 -4.99 -12.43 9.84
CA GLY A 109 -4.98 -12.61 11.28
C GLY A 109 -3.60 -12.99 11.80
N THR A 110 -3.56 -13.61 12.98
CA THR A 110 -2.30 -14.02 13.63
C THR A 110 -2.11 -15.54 13.65
N THR A 111 -3.12 -16.30 13.21
CA THR A 111 -3.22 -17.75 13.39
C THR A 111 -3.07 -18.55 12.10
N LYS A 112 -3.56 -18.00 10.98
CA LYS A 112 -3.65 -18.72 9.70
C LYS A 112 -2.92 -17.98 8.58
N PRO A 113 -2.08 -18.68 7.78
CA PRO A 113 -1.38 -18.08 6.67
C PRO A 113 -2.31 -17.65 5.53
N CYS A 114 -1.86 -16.69 4.74
CA CYS A 114 -2.62 -16.12 3.63
C CYS A 114 -1.80 -16.10 2.34
N LEU A 115 -2.50 -16.10 1.21
CA LEU A 115 -1.96 -15.77 -0.12
C LEU A 115 -2.77 -14.61 -0.69
N SER A 116 -2.14 -13.46 -0.85
CA SER A 116 -2.83 -12.23 -1.23
C SER A 116 -2.87 -12.09 -2.77
N TYR A 117 -4.08 -11.94 -3.31
CA TYR A 117 -4.34 -11.90 -4.76
C TYR A 117 -4.89 -10.56 -5.25
N GLY A 118 -5.03 -9.56 -4.38
CA GLY A 118 -5.44 -8.23 -4.79
C GLY A 118 -5.17 -7.17 -3.74
N LEU A 119 -5.01 -5.93 -4.21
CA LEU A 119 -4.75 -4.72 -3.44
C LEU A 119 -5.74 -3.63 -3.86
N ARG A 120 -6.13 -2.78 -2.93
CA ARG A 120 -6.88 -1.57 -3.27
C ARG A 120 -5.98 -0.57 -4.01
N GLY A 121 -6.60 0.30 -4.80
CA GLY A 121 -5.93 1.50 -5.28
C GLY A 121 -6.01 2.62 -4.25
N ILE A 122 -5.42 3.77 -4.57
CA ILE A 122 -5.50 4.96 -3.74
C ILE A 122 -5.49 6.23 -4.60
N ASN A 123 -6.34 7.18 -4.24
CA ASN A 123 -6.17 8.59 -4.61
C ASN A 123 -5.86 9.37 -3.33
N PHE A 124 -4.76 10.10 -3.31
CA PHE A 124 -4.35 10.93 -2.19
C PHE A 124 -4.49 12.40 -2.57
N PHE A 125 -5.22 13.16 -1.75
CA PHE A 125 -5.55 14.55 -2.02
C PHE A 125 -5.04 15.49 -0.94
N ILE A 126 -4.78 16.70 -1.39
CA ILE A 126 -4.55 17.89 -0.59
C ILE A 126 -5.67 18.89 -0.87
N LEU A 127 -6.32 19.38 0.19
CA LEU A 127 -7.28 20.48 0.17
C LEU A 127 -6.71 21.67 0.96
N GLU A 128 -6.36 22.74 0.25
CA GLU A 128 -5.89 24.00 0.83
C GLU A 128 -7.04 25.02 0.87
N ILE A 129 -7.22 25.68 2.02
CA ILE A 129 -8.15 26.80 2.16
C ILE A 129 -7.42 28.00 2.78
N SER A 130 -7.42 29.11 2.06
CA SER A 130 -6.68 30.32 2.41
C SER A 130 -7.58 31.55 2.46
N SER A 131 -7.44 32.35 3.51
CA SER A 131 -8.10 33.67 3.60
C SER A 131 -7.42 34.77 2.77
N GLY A 132 -6.39 34.41 2.00
CA GLY A 132 -5.51 35.35 1.29
C GLY A 132 -4.47 36.03 2.20
N SER A 133 -4.60 35.91 3.52
CA SER A 133 -3.62 36.35 4.52
C SER A 133 -2.81 35.16 5.03
N LYS A 134 -1.48 35.28 5.03
CA LYS A 134 -0.57 34.32 5.68
C LYS A 134 -0.45 34.53 7.20
N VAL A 135 -1.11 35.54 7.74
CA VAL A 135 -1.03 35.89 9.17
C VAL A 135 -2.28 35.41 9.88
N ASP A 136 -2.07 34.65 10.95
CA ASP A 136 -3.13 34.21 11.86
C ASP A 136 -3.78 35.39 12.59
N LYS A 137 -5.04 35.22 12.95
CA LYS A 137 -5.83 36.25 13.64
C LYS A 137 -6.22 35.80 15.03
N HIS A 138 -6.40 36.75 15.93
CA HIS A 138 -6.95 36.49 17.26
C HIS A 138 -8.42 36.05 17.14
N SER A 139 -8.81 34.94 17.78
CA SER A 139 -10.17 34.38 17.60
C SER A 139 -11.30 35.22 18.21
N GLY A 140 -10.98 36.24 19.00
CA GLY A 140 -11.93 37.29 19.38
C GLY A 140 -12.52 38.08 18.20
N LEU A 141 -11.96 37.95 16.98
CA LEU A 141 -12.56 38.45 15.74
C LEU A 141 -13.61 37.50 15.14
N GLY A 142 -13.87 36.36 15.78
CA GLY A 142 -14.86 35.38 15.33
C GLY A 142 -16.22 36.02 15.07
N GLY A 143 -16.85 35.64 13.96
CA GLY A 143 -18.10 36.24 13.46
C GLY A 143 -17.91 37.52 12.62
N THR A 144 -16.71 38.08 12.53
CA THR A 144 -16.41 39.23 11.65
C THR A 144 -15.63 38.85 10.38
N VAL A 145 -15.08 37.64 10.33
CA VAL A 145 -14.28 37.12 9.21
C VAL A 145 -14.78 35.74 8.79
N GLN A 146 -14.59 35.39 7.52
CA GLN A 146 -14.76 34.02 7.05
C GLN A 146 -13.49 33.23 7.39
N GLU A 147 -13.66 32.12 8.11
CA GLU A 147 -12.55 31.37 8.69
C GLU A 147 -12.23 30.14 7.83
N PRO A 148 -10.99 29.97 7.35
CA PRO A 148 -10.60 28.82 6.53
C PRO A 148 -10.97 27.46 7.14
N LEU A 149 -10.87 27.33 8.46
CA LEU A 149 -11.17 26.08 9.16
C LEU A 149 -12.66 25.71 9.14
N ASN A 150 -13.55 26.71 9.14
CA ASN A 150 -14.99 26.46 9.01
C ASN A 150 -15.33 25.93 7.61
N ASP A 151 -14.72 26.49 6.56
CA ASP A 151 -14.92 26.01 5.19
C ASP A 151 -14.36 24.59 5.01
N LEU A 152 -13.20 24.30 5.62
CA LEU A 152 -12.57 22.97 5.57
C LEU A 152 -13.49 21.91 6.18
N PHE A 153 -14.02 22.17 7.38
CA PHE A 153 -14.94 21.25 8.04
C PHE A 153 -16.23 21.05 7.25
N ARG A 154 -16.76 22.10 6.62
CA ARG A 154 -17.97 21.97 5.78
C ARG A 154 -17.72 21.11 4.55
N ILE A 155 -16.56 21.25 3.91
CA ILE A 155 -16.19 20.39 2.77
C ILE A 155 -15.99 18.95 3.24
N TYR A 156 -15.20 18.71 4.29
CA TYR A 156 -14.97 17.35 4.81
C TYR A 156 -16.27 16.68 5.26
N ALA A 157 -17.13 17.39 5.99
CA ALA A 157 -18.44 16.87 6.43
C ALA A 157 -19.38 16.54 5.26
N SER A 158 -19.19 17.16 4.09
CA SER A 158 -19.98 16.83 2.89
C SER A 158 -19.48 15.56 2.17
N MET A 159 -18.23 15.15 2.38
CA MET A 159 -17.61 14.01 1.70
C MET A 159 -18.03 12.66 2.30
N THR A 160 -18.55 12.66 3.52
CA THR A 160 -19.06 11.47 4.21
C THR A 160 -20.50 11.66 4.69
N ASN A 161 -21.27 10.59 4.79
CA ASN A 161 -22.58 10.61 5.43
C ASN A 161 -22.45 10.39 6.95
N GLU A 162 -23.59 10.32 7.66
CA GLU A 162 -23.65 10.12 9.12
C GLU A 162 -23.05 8.78 9.59
N ASN A 163 -22.93 7.80 8.69
CA ASN A 163 -22.32 6.50 8.97
C ASN A 163 -20.81 6.49 8.67
N GLY A 164 -20.24 7.60 8.18
CA GLY A 164 -18.85 7.68 7.74
C GLY A 164 -18.57 7.07 6.36
N ASP A 165 -19.62 6.75 5.58
CA ASP A 165 -19.45 6.26 4.20
C ASP A 165 -19.31 7.43 3.23
N ILE A 166 -18.65 7.19 2.09
CA ILE A 166 -18.45 8.20 1.05
C ILE A 166 -19.81 8.74 0.57
N ASN A 167 -19.93 10.06 0.57
CA ASN A 167 -21.13 10.81 0.18
C ASN A 167 -20.85 11.78 -0.98
N MET A 168 -19.98 11.38 -1.89
CA MET A 168 -19.63 12.14 -3.09
C MET A 168 -20.30 11.50 -4.31
N PRO A 169 -21.25 12.19 -4.98
CA PRO A 169 -21.94 11.66 -6.15
C PRO A 169 -20.97 11.22 -7.24
N GLY A 170 -21.17 10.02 -7.79
CA GLY A 170 -20.35 9.47 -8.85
C GLY A 170 -19.11 8.71 -8.37
N VAL A 171 -18.76 8.71 -7.08
CA VAL A 171 -17.62 7.93 -6.57
C VAL A 171 -18.00 6.46 -6.37
N LEU A 172 -19.09 6.18 -5.65
CA LEU A 172 -19.49 4.80 -5.33
C LEU A 172 -19.96 4.03 -6.55
N GLU A 173 -20.56 4.72 -7.52
CA GLU A 173 -21.10 4.16 -8.77
C GLU A 173 -20.01 3.64 -9.72
N LEU A 174 -18.75 4.04 -9.51
CA LEU A 174 -17.60 3.56 -10.30
C LEU A 174 -17.16 2.16 -9.88
N ALA A 175 -17.50 1.70 -8.68
CA ALA A 175 -17.14 0.37 -8.21
C ALA A 175 -18.05 -0.68 -8.86
N LYS A 176 -17.44 -1.69 -9.50
CA LYS A 176 -18.21 -2.83 -9.99
C LYS A 176 -18.72 -3.65 -8.79
N PRO A 177 -19.90 -4.29 -8.88
CA PRO A 177 -20.35 -5.22 -7.85
C PRO A 177 -19.39 -6.41 -7.68
N LEU A 178 -19.27 -6.90 -6.45
CA LEU A 178 -18.49 -8.11 -6.14
C LEU A 178 -19.04 -9.31 -6.94
N SER A 179 -18.17 -10.02 -7.65
CA SER A 179 -18.58 -11.20 -8.41
C SER A 179 -18.90 -12.40 -7.50
N GLU A 180 -19.73 -13.33 -7.97
CA GLU A 180 -20.04 -14.56 -7.22
C GLU A 180 -18.79 -15.43 -6.99
N ARG A 181 -17.87 -15.45 -7.97
CA ARG A 181 -16.60 -16.17 -7.85
C ARG A 181 -15.74 -15.60 -6.72
N GLU A 182 -15.67 -14.29 -6.57
CA GLU A 182 -14.97 -13.64 -5.45
C GLU A 182 -15.70 -13.84 -4.14
N ARG A 183 -17.04 -13.76 -4.14
CA ARG A 183 -17.85 -14.02 -2.95
C ARG A 183 -17.56 -15.40 -2.37
N THR A 184 -17.38 -16.43 -3.20
CA THR A 184 -17.00 -17.78 -2.76
C THR A 184 -15.62 -17.82 -2.10
N LEU A 185 -14.66 -17.02 -2.57
CA LEU A 185 -13.33 -16.94 -1.94
C LEU A 185 -13.40 -16.34 -0.53
N TYR A 186 -14.37 -15.47 -0.26
CA TYR A 186 -14.55 -14.85 1.06
C TYR A 186 -15.29 -15.78 2.04
N GLN A 187 -15.92 -16.85 1.57
CA GLN A 187 -16.63 -17.78 2.43
C GLN A 187 -15.64 -18.62 3.26
N GLY A 188 -15.84 -18.63 4.58
CA GLY A 188 -15.05 -19.47 5.48
C GLY A 188 -13.64 -18.95 5.77
N ILE A 189 -13.33 -17.69 5.42
CA ILE A 189 -12.10 -17.03 5.82
C ILE A 189 -12.04 -16.92 7.35
N ASP A 190 -10.89 -17.27 7.91
CA ASP A 190 -10.63 -17.20 9.35
C ASP A 190 -10.35 -15.76 9.75
N TYR A 191 -11.40 -15.06 10.20
CA TYR A 191 -11.29 -13.68 10.65
C TYR A 191 -12.23 -13.39 11.81
N GLU A 192 -11.64 -12.90 12.90
CA GLU A 192 -12.35 -12.43 14.08
C GLU A 192 -12.54 -10.91 14.02
N LEU A 193 -13.79 -10.46 14.10
CA LEU A 193 -14.10 -9.04 14.12
C LEU A 193 -13.61 -8.40 15.42
N GLY A 194 -12.83 -7.32 15.29
CA GLY A 194 -12.44 -6.52 16.45
C GLY A 194 -13.63 -5.79 17.08
N ALA A 195 -13.46 -5.37 18.34
CA ALA A 195 -14.51 -4.66 19.09
C ALA A 195 -14.97 -3.34 18.42
N GLU A 196 -14.12 -2.76 17.56
CA GLU A 196 -14.38 -1.52 16.83
C GLU A 196 -14.96 -1.75 15.42
N ALA A 197 -15.27 -3.01 15.06
CA ALA A 197 -15.79 -3.33 13.74
C ALA A 197 -17.14 -2.63 13.47
N LYS A 198 -17.19 -1.86 12.37
CA LYS A 198 -18.41 -1.21 11.89
C LYS A 198 -19.49 -2.21 11.42
N HIS A 199 -19.07 -3.37 10.91
CA HIS A 199 -19.95 -4.36 10.29
C HIS A 199 -20.25 -5.52 11.24
N ALA A 200 -21.46 -6.06 11.15
CA ALA A 200 -21.94 -7.13 12.03
C ALA A 200 -21.43 -8.52 11.62
N THR A 201 -21.07 -8.71 10.34
CA THR A 201 -20.63 -10.00 9.82
C THR A 201 -19.23 -9.91 9.21
N THR A 202 -18.47 -11.00 9.32
CA THR A 202 -17.14 -11.13 8.70
C THR A 202 -17.19 -10.86 7.19
N MET A 203 -18.20 -11.39 6.49
CA MET A 203 -18.35 -11.18 5.05
C MET A 203 -18.49 -9.69 4.69
N GLU A 204 -19.37 -8.95 5.36
CA GLU A 204 -19.55 -7.51 5.12
C GLU A 204 -18.28 -6.73 5.45
N HIS A 205 -17.61 -7.07 6.55
CA HIS A 205 -16.35 -6.44 6.94
C HIS A 205 -15.24 -6.64 5.89
N LEU A 206 -15.06 -7.87 5.41
CA LEU A 206 -14.04 -8.18 4.40
C LEU A 206 -14.37 -7.55 3.04
N ILE A 207 -15.65 -7.44 2.67
CA ILE A 207 -16.07 -6.69 1.49
C ILE A 207 -15.68 -5.21 1.63
N ALA A 208 -15.95 -4.58 2.78
CA ALA A 208 -15.57 -3.20 3.04
C ALA A 208 -14.04 -2.99 3.06
N LEU A 209 -13.30 -3.94 3.63
CA LEU A 209 -11.84 -3.87 3.73
C LEU A 209 -11.14 -4.06 2.38
N TRP A 210 -11.62 -4.98 1.56
CA TRP A 210 -10.91 -5.43 0.38
C TRP A 210 -11.46 -4.91 -0.94
N HIS A 211 -12.77 -4.73 -1.02
CA HIS A 211 -13.48 -4.47 -2.27
C HIS A 211 -14.00 -3.03 -2.35
N ASP A 212 -14.71 -2.58 -1.31
CA ASP A 212 -15.41 -1.31 -1.36
C ASP A 212 -14.46 -0.11 -1.19
N PRO A 213 -14.76 1.03 -1.85
CA PRO A 213 -14.01 2.24 -1.66
C PRO A 213 -14.24 2.82 -0.26
N ALA A 214 -13.21 3.42 0.33
CA ALA A 214 -13.26 4.03 1.66
C ALA A 214 -12.47 5.33 1.69
N ILE A 215 -12.97 6.33 2.42
CA ILE A 215 -12.29 7.62 2.62
C ILE A 215 -11.70 7.68 4.03
N SER A 216 -10.54 8.34 4.16
CA SER A 216 -9.92 8.61 5.46
C SER A 216 -9.30 10.01 5.46
N PHE A 217 -9.49 10.74 6.56
CA PHE A 217 -8.90 12.05 6.79
C PHE A 217 -7.69 11.90 7.70
N HIS A 218 -6.54 12.44 7.28
CA HIS A 218 -5.25 12.13 7.91
C HIS A 218 -4.79 13.20 8.89
N GLY A 219 -5.21 14.45 8.73
CA GLY A 219 -4.88 15.50 9.69
C GLY A 219 -5.10 16.92 9.20
N ILE A 220 -4.88 17.90 10.11
CA ILE A 220 -4.95 19.35 9.89
C ILE A 220 -3.67 20.09 10.42
N GLU A 221 -2.76 20.51 9.54
CA GLU A 221 -1.57 21.37 9.73
C GLU A 221 -1.99 22.83 9.59
N GLY A 222 -1.16 23.80 9.97
CA GLY A 222 -1.52 25.23 9.95
C GLY A 222 -2.61 25.62 10.97
N ALA A 223 -3.39 24.67 11.49
CA ALA A 223 -4.20 24.81 12.68
C ALA A 223 -3.37 24.57 13.96
N PHE A 224 -3.95 24.91 15.11
CA PHE A 224 -3.35 24.58 16.40
C PHE A 224 -3.56 23.10 16.74
N TRP A 225 -2.46 22.35 16.91
CA TRP A 225 -2.46 20.90 17.15
C TRP A 225 -1.81 20.48 18.49
N GLY A 226 -1.21 21.43 19.23
CA GLY A 226 -0.50 21.14 20.48
C GLY A 226 -1.42 21.01 21.71
N PRO A 227 -0.91 20.50 22.85
CA PRO A 227 -1.69 20.42 24.08
C PRO A 227 -2.05 21.81 24.63
N GLY A 228 -3.21 21.91 25.27
CA GLY A 228 -3.72 23.16 25.84
C GLY A 228 -4.71 23.88 24.92
N GLY A 229 -4.87 25.19 25.11
CA GLY A 229 -5.78 26.01 24.31
C GLY A 229 -5.07 27.21 23.69
N LYS A 230 -5.30 27.44 22.39
CA LYS A 230 -4.84 28.65 21.68
C LYS A 230 -6.03 29.33 21.00
N THR A 231 -6.30 30.58 21.35
CA THR A 231 -7.42 31.38 20.81
C THR A 231 -7.05 32.01 19.46
N ILE A 232 -7.05 31.18 18.42
CA ILE A 232 -6.55 31.54 17.09
C ILE A 232 -7.57 31.22 15.99
N ILE A 233 -7.68 32.12 15.02
CA ILE A 233 -8.26 31.85 13.70
C ILE A 233 -7.08 31.69 12.76
N PRO A 234 -6.82 30.47 12.25
CA PRO A 234 -5.73 30.28 11.32
C PRO A 234 -5.98 31.09 10.04
N GLY A 235 -4.97 31.83 9.59
CA GLY A 235 -5.04 32.56 8.31
C GLY A 235 -5.14 31.61 7.11
N CYS A 236 -4.64 30.40 7.30
CA CYS A 236 -4.68 29.27 6.39
C CYS A 236 -4.68 27.97 7.21
N VAL A 237 -5.55 27.02 6.90
CA VAL A 237 -5.50 25.67 7.50
C VAL A 237 -5.17 24.62 6.46
N LYS A 238 -4.39 23.67 6.91
CA LYS A 238 -3.49 22.78 6.18
C LYS A 238 -3.59 21.38 6.85
N GLY A 239 -2.76 20.36 6.62
CA GLY A 239 -2.98 18.92 6.99
C GLY A 239 -1.82 18.25 7.73
N MET A 240 -2.00 17.80 8.99
CA MET A 240 -0.91 17.43 9.91
C MET A 240 -0.10 16.25 9.37
N ASP A 241 1.22 16.38 9.38
CA ASP A 241 2.16 15.33 8.96
C ASP A 241 2.70 14.58 10.18
N HIS A 242 2.43 13.28 10.23
CA HIS A 242 3.27 12.32 10.95
C HIS A 242 3.45 11.04 10.10
N GLY A 243 3.46 11.13 8.75
CA GLY A 243 3.60 9.88 7.99
C GLY A 243 3.63 9.92 6.46
N PHE A 244 3.72 11.08 5.81
CA PHE A 244 3.94 11.10 4.35
C PHE A 244 4.78 12.31 3.96
N ALA A 245 5.98 12.38 4.53
CA ALA A 245 6.99 13.34 4.13
C ALA A 245 7.67 12.86 2.85
N ILE A 246 7.19 13.33 1.69
CA ILE A 246 8.06 13.45 0.51
C ILE A 246 9.09 14.53 0.86
N MET A 247 10.14 14.14 1.56
CA MET A 247 11.27 14.99 1.84
C MET A 247 12.52 14.29 1.31
N LEU A 248 12.97 14.78 0.15
CA LEU A 248 14.32 14.59 -0.35
C LEU A 248 15.31 15.07 0.73
N SER A 249 15.72 14.17 1.63
CA SER A 249 16.80 14.46 2.55
C SER A 249 18.12 14.26 1.81
N ALA A 250 18.88 15.35 1.75
CA ALA A 250 20.14 15.44 1.04
C ALA A 250 21.21 14.60 1.74
N SER A 251 21.54 13.47 1.14
CA SER A 251 22.90 12.92 1.12
C SER A 251 22.98 11.92 -0.02
N TYR A 252 23.44 12.38 -1.18
CA TYR A 252 24.45 11.73 -2.02
C TYR A 252 24.66 12.63 -3.25
N SER A 253 25.79 13.32 -3.25
CA SER A 253 26.31 14.14 -4.32
C SER A 253 26.57 13.28 -5.56
N LEU A 254 25.65 13.28 -6.55
CA LEU A 254 25.87 13.12 -8.01
C LEU A 254 24.58 12.79 -8.79
N LEU A 255 23.52 13.60 -8.69
CA LEU A 255 22.56 13.80 -9.80
C LEU A 255 21.58 14.93 -9.44
N ILE A 256 21.97 16.19 -9.70
CA ILE A 256 21.01 17.30 -9.69
C ILE A 256 20.25 17.24 -11.02
N VAL A 257 19.25 16.36 -11.10
CA VAL A 257 18.17 16.53 -12.07
C VAL A 257 17.22 17.57 -11.48
N LYS A 258 16.90 18.57 -12.29
CA LYS A 258 16.09 19.75 -11.98
C LYS A 258 14.64 19.41 -11.61
N LEU A 259 14.42 18.77 -10.47
CA LEU A 259 13.17 18.83 -9.74
C LEU A 259 13.35 19.85 -8.61
N LYS A 260 13.39 21.13 -8.99
CA LYS A 260 12.76 22.16 -8.15
C LYS A 260 11.27 21.85 -8.19
N CYS A 261 10.85 20.84 -7.43
CA CYS A 261 9.48 20.74 -6.99
C CYS A 261 9.22 22.06 -6.27
N HIS A 262 8.43 22.91 -6.92
CA HIS A 262 8.02 24.21 -6.44
C HIS A 262 7.01 23.99 -5.30
N ILE A 263 7.39 23.26 -4.25
CA ILE A 263 6.70 23.33 -2.96
C ILE A 263 7.12 24.68 -2.38
N SER A 264 6.45 25.72 -2.87
CA SER A 264 6.39 26.99 -2.16
C SER A 264 5.88 26.69 -0.75
N ASP A 265 6.37 27.40 0.27
CA ASP A 265 5.98 27.38 1.68
C ASP A 265 4.45 27.42 1.91
N LYS A 266 3.77 26.34 1.59
CA LYS A 266 2.32 26.23 1.50
C LYS A 266 1.91 24.82 1.94
N GLU A 267 1.59 24.70 3.22
CA GLU A 267 1.12 23.47 3.89
C GLU A 267 -0.36 23.13 3.49
N ALA A 268 -0.99 21.94 3.69
CA ALA A 268 -2.38 21.70 3.20
C ALA A 268 -3.17 20.49 3.78
N GLY A 269 -4.51 20.51 3.88
CA GLY A 269 -5.37 19.46 4.50
C GLY A 269 -5.37 18.13 3.73
N LYS A 270 -5.10 16.99 4.37
CA LYS A 270 -4.83 15.71 3.67
C LYS A 270 -5.94 14.67 3.89
N PHE A 271 -6.38 14.04 2.81
CA PHE A 271 -7.28 12.89 2.85
C PHE A 271 -6.96 11.93 1.70
N SER A 272 -7.35 10.67 1.84
CA SER A 272 -7.24 9.71 0.75
C SER A 272 -8.52 8.91 0.59
N ILE A 273 -8.69 8.38 -0.62
CA ILE A 273 -9.74 7.45 -0.96
C ILE A 273 -9.06 6.16 -1.41
N ARG A 274 -9.22 5.09 -0.64
CA ARG A 274 -8.93 3.73 -1.11
C ARG A 274 -10.01 3.35 -2.11
N ILE A 275 -9.62 2.82 -3.26
CA ILE A 275 -10.54 2.50 -4.36
C ILE A 275 -10.49 1.01 -4.69
N SER A 276 -11.61 0.46 -5.17
CA SER A 276 -11.68 -0.91 -5.66
C SER A 276 -10.69 -1.14 -6.82
N SER A 277 -10.17 -2.35 -6.96
CA SER A 277 -9.32 -2.78 -8.09
C SER A 277 -9.98 -2.59 -9.47
N THR A 278 -11.30 -2.48 -9.49
CA THR A 278 -12.09 -2.29 -10.72
C THR A 278 -12.21 -0.84 -11.16
N MET A 279 -11.97 0.12 -10.26
CA MET A 279 -12.18 1.56 -10.50
C MET A 279 -11.02 2.17 -11.31
N ASP A 280 -11.33 3.23 -12.05
CA ASP A 280 -10.33 4.12 -12.66
C ASP A 280 -10.01 5.26 -11.68
N PRO A 281 -8.77 5.37 -11.17
CA PRO A 281 -8.36 6.45 -10.27
C PRO A 281 -8.62 7.85 -10.83
N SER A 282 -8.54 8.04 -12.15
CA SER A 282 -8.76 9.35 -12.79
C SER A 282 -10.23 9.74 -12.73
N ALA A 283 -11.14 8.78 -12.95
CA ALA A 283 -12.57 9.01 -12.82
C ALA A 283 -12.96 9.36 -11.37
N VAL A 284 -12.32 8.72 -10.38
CA VAL A 284 -12.51 9.05 -8.97
C VAL A 284 -12.01 10.46 -8.67
N ALA A 285 -10.82 10.83 -9.14
CA ALA A 285 -10.30 12.18 -8.96
C ALA A 285 -11.23 13.26 -9.53
N HIS A 286 -11.74 13.07 -10.75
CA HIS A 286 -12.70 13.99 -11.35
C HIS A 286 -14.01 14.10 -10.54
N ALA A 287 -14.52 12.99 -9.98
CA ALA A 287 -15.72 13.01 -9.15
C ALA A 287 -15.48 13.79 -7.84
N VAL A 288 -14.31 13.64 -7.21
CA VAL A 288 -13.92 14.39 -6.02
C VAL A 288 -13.77 15.89 -6.34
N GLU A 289 -13.11 16.22 -7.45
CA GLU A 289 -12.96 17.60 -7.92
C GLU A 289 -14.32 18.26 -8.16
N ALA A 290 -15.24 17.56 -8.82
CA ALA A 290 -16.60 18.05 -9.08
C ALA A 290 -17.37 18.28 -7.77
N HIS A 291 -17.26 17.37 -6.80
CA HIS A 291 -17.89 17.51 -5.48
C HIS A 291 -17.34 18.71 -4.72
N VAL A 292 -16.01 18.84 -4.61
CA VAL A 292 -15.36 19.96 -3.92
C VAL A 292 -15.73 21.29 -4.58
N ALA A 293 -15.74 21.36 -5.92
CA ALA A 293 -16.14 22.56 -6.64
C ALA A 293 -17.60 22.94 -6.35
N ASN A 294 -18.51 21.96 -6.33
CA ASN A 294 -19.92 22.20 -6.04
C ASN A 294 -20.12 22.76 -4.62
N ILE A 295 -19.50 22.14 -3.62
CA ILE A 295 -19.59 22.61 -2.23
C ILE A 295 -18.93 23.98 -2.08
N SER A 296 -17.77 24.19 -2.69
CA SER A 296 -17.07 25.48 -2.67
C SER A 296 -17.92 26.62 -3.21
N ASN A 297 -18.63 26.39 -4.32
CA ASN A 297 -19.56 27.36 -4.90
C ASN A 297 -20.77 27.64 -3.98
N ALA A 298 -21.24 26.64 -3.24
CA ALA A 298 -22.36 26.79 -2.31
C ALA A 298 -21.99 27.52 -1.00
N LEU A 299 -20.71 27.55 -0.62
CA LEU A 299 -20.23 28.18 0.61
C LEU A 299 -20.28 29.72 0.58
N ASP A 300 -20.34 30.34 -0.61
CA ASP A 300 -20.24 31.80 -0.80
C ASP A 300 -19.10 32.44 0.01
N THR A 301 -17.94 31.78 -0.02
CA THR A 301 -16.75 32.17 0.74
C THR A 301 -15.80 33.04 -0.09
N LYS A 302 -15.13 33.98 0.57
CA LYS A 302 -14.02 34.78 0.02
C LYS A 302 -12.68 34.06 0.13
N ASN A 303 -12.64 32.94 0.84
CA ASN A 303 -11.44 32.12 0.94
C ASN A 303 -11.15 31.46 -0.41
N THR A 304 -9.87 31.32 -0.75
CA THR A 304 -9.43 30.53 -1.90
C THR A 304 -9.38 29.07 -1.48
N ILE A 305 -10.02 28.20 -2.27
CA ILE A 305 -10.03 26.75 -2.06
C ILE A 305 -9.27 26.11 -3.23
N THR A 306 -8.33 25.22 -2.94
CA THR A 306 -7.52 24.53 -3.95
C THR A 306 -7.43 23.05 -3.59
N LEU A 307 -7.85 22.19 -4.50
CA LEU A 307 -7.69 20.73 -4.40
C LEU A 307 -6.50 20.31 -5.28
N THR A 308 -5.66 19.41 -4.78
CA THR A 308 -4.51 18.86 -5.50
C THR A 308 -4.47 17.35 -5.30
N LEU A 309 -4.37 16.60 -6.40
CA LEU A 309 -4.10 15.17 -6.36
C LEU A 309 -2.59 14.96 -6.21
N LEU A 310 -2.16 14.39 -5.07
CA LEU A 310 -0.75 14.11 -4.79
C LEU A 310 -0.29 12.79 -5.40
N GLY A 311 -1.11 11.76 -5.28
CA GLY A 311 -0.78 10.41 -5.70
C GLY A 311 -2.02 9.67 -6.13
N SER A 312 -1.89 8.85 -7.17
CA SER A 312 -3.00 8.12 -7.76
C SER A 312 -2.49 6.79 -8.29
N GLN A 313 -2.98 5.71 -7.71
CA GLN A 313 -2.59 4.35 -8.05
C GLN A 313 -3.83 3.48 -8.24
N ARG A 314 -3.85 2.73 -9.35
CA ARG A 314 -4.92 1.79 -9.66
C ARG A 314 -4.74 0.54 -8.81
N GLY A 315 -5.85 0.01 -8.28
CA GLY A 315 -5.80 -1.25 -7.56
C GLY A 315 -5.39 -2.42 -8.46
N TRP A 316 -4.87 -3.46 -7.83
CA TRP A 316 -4.36 -4.64 -8.49
C TRP A 316 -5.16 -5.88 -8.10
N GLN A 317 -5.30 -6.81 -9.04
CA GLN A 317 -5.93 -8.09 -8.80
C GLN A 317 -5.34 -9.14 -9.75
N SER A 318 -5.06 -10.32 -9.22
CA SER A 318 -4.53 -11.48 -9.92
C SER A 318 -5.55 -12.61 -9.97
N ASN A 319 -5.25 -13.64 -10.77
CA ASN A 319 -6.02 -14.89 -10.79
C ASN A 319 -5.50 -15.82 -9.69
N PRO A 320 -6.23 -16.02 -8.56
CA PRO A 320 -5.78 -16.87 -7.46
C PRO A 320 -5.81 -18.37 -7.79
N PHE A 321 -6.34 -18.76 -8.95
CA PHE A 321 -6.43 -20.15 -9.40
C PHE A 321 -5.29 -20.55 -10.34
N HIS A 322 -4.30 -19.67 -10.53
CA HIS A 322 -3.12 -19.95 -11.34
C HIS A 322 -2.14 -20.85 -10.59
N TRP A 323 -1.37 -21.68 -11.31
CA TRP A 323 -0.42 -22.64 -10.73
C TRP A 323 0.61 -21.99 -9.78
N ASN A 324 0.93 -20.71 -9.98
CA ASN A 324 1.77 -19.92 -9.08
C ASN A 324 1.22 -19.90 -7.64
N PHE A 325 -0.09 -19.69 -7.49
CA PHE A 325 -0.77 -19.75 -6.20
C PHE A 325 -0.89 -21.19 -5.68
N GLU A 326 -1.08 -22.17 -6.56
CA GLU A 326 -1.09 -23.58 -6.16
C GLU A 326 0.27 -24.01 -5.56
N ALA A 327 1.38 -23.57 -6.16
CA ALA A 327 2.72 -23.84 -5.65
C ALA A 327 2.92 -23.25 -4.25
N ALA A 328 2.47 -22.01 -4.04
CA ALA A 328 2.55 -21.35 -2.75
C ALA A 328 1.61 -21.97 -1.70
N GLU A 329 0.43 -22.44 -2.11
CA GLU A 329 -0.47 -23.20 -1.25
C GLU A 329 0.19 -24.51 -0.78
N LYS A 330 0.76 -25.29 -1.70
CA LYS A 330 1.46 -26.54 -1.36
C LYS A 330 2.63 -26.28 -0.40
N ALA A 331 3.42 -25.25 -0.67
CA ALA A 331 4.51 -24.83 0.19
C ALA A 331 4.03 -24.39 1.59
N THR A 332 2.93 -23.65 1.64
CA THR A 332 2.31 -23.20 2.89
C THR A 332 1.81 -24.40 3.70
N VAL A 333 1.07 -25.32 3.08
CA VAL A 333 0.59 -26.56 3.73
C VAL A 333 1.76 -27.39 4.26
N LYS A 334 2.86 -27.47 3.50
CA LYS A 334 4.04 -28.23 3.90
C LYS A 334 4.69 -27.69 5.17
N VAL A 335 4.69 -26.38 5.36
CA VAL A 335 5.36 -25.71 6.49
C VAL A 335 4.41 -25.50 7.67
N TRP A 336 3.19 -25.06 7.41
CA TRP A 336 2.22 -24.65 8.43
C TRP A 336 1.16 -25.71 8.73
N GLY A 337 1.07 -26.77 7.92
CA GLY A 337 0.11 -27.87 8.12
C GLY A 337 -1.35 -27.51 7.83
N THR A 338 -1.60 -26.31 7.30
CA THR A 338 -2.95 -25.81 6.99
C THR A 338 -2.97 -25.14 5.62
N LYS A 339 -4.13 -25.21 4.96
CA LYS A 339 -4.37 -24.48 3.72
C LYS A 339 -4.44 -22.97 4.03
N PRO A 340 -3.75 -22.11 3.26
CA PRO A 340 -3.86 -20.67 3.43
C PRO A 340 -5.24 -20.16 3.02
N ASP A 341 -5.63 -19.03 3.59
CA ASP A 341 -6.74 -18.25 3.03
C ASP A 341 -6.28 -17.43 1.84
N TYR A 342 -7.15 -17.31 0.84
CA TYR A 342 -6.92 -16.46 -0.32
C TYR A 342 -7.51 -15.09 -0.02
N THR A 343 -6.64 -14.13 0.20
CA THR A 343 -7.01 -12.82 0.73
C THR A 343 -6.80 -11.72 -0.29
N ARG A 344 -7.47 -10.61 -0.05
CA ARG A 344 -7.07 -9.32 -0.62
C ARG A 344 -6.52 -8.47 0.51
N GLU A 345 -5.98 -7.33 0.15
CA GLU A 345 -5.38 -6.39 1.08
C GLU A 345 -6.01 -5.01 0.97
N GLY A 346 -6.12 -4.35 2.11
CA GLY A 346 -6.61 -2.98 2.18
C GLY A 346 -5.59 -1.94 1.70
N GLY A 347 -4.31 -2.32 1.62
CA GLY A 347 -3.19 -1.49 1.20
C GLY A 347 -3.02 -1.37 -0.32
N THR A 348 -1.89 -0.78 -0.73
CA THR A 348 -1.49 -0.60 -2.13
C THR A 348 0.02 -0.76 -2.22
N ILE A 349 0.49 -1.60 -3.14
CA ILE A 349 1.92 -1.82 -3.44
C ILE A 349 2.10 -1.49 -4.93
N PRO A 350 2.71 -0.35 -5.31
CA PRO A 350 2.68 0.18 -6.68
C PRO A 350 3.21 -0.80 -7.74
N ILE A 351 4.31 -1.51 -7.45
CA ILE A 351 4.97 -2.43 -8.40
C ILE A 351 4.03 -3.53 -8.92
N THR A 352 3.05 -3.97 -8.12
CA THR A 352 2.09 -5.01 -8.53
C THR A 352 1.27 -4.60 -9.75
N ARG A 353 0.79 -3.35 -9.76
CA ARG A 353 0.02 -2.80 -10.87
C ARG A 353 0.92 -2.47 -12.05
N MET A 354 2.07 -1.86 -11.79
CA MET A 354 3.05 -1.53 -12.84
C MET A 354 3.43 -2.78 -13.65
N LEU A 355 3.83 -3.86 -12.98
CA LEU A 355 4.15 -5.13 -13.64
C LEU A 355 2.95 -5.71 -14.38
N ALA A 356 1.75 -5.71 -13.77
CA ALA A 356 0.56 -6.22 -14.42
C ALA A 356 0.26 -5.47 -15.74
N ASP A 357 0.41 -4.14 -15.76
CA ASP A 357 0.21 -3.31 -16.94
C ASP A 357 1.27 -3.54 -18.02
N ILE A 358 2.54 -3.64 -17.62
CA ILE A 358 3.65 -3.89 -18.56
C ILE A 358 3.51 -5.26 -19.21
N LEU A 359 3.17 -6.28 -18.41
CA LEU A 359 3.04 -7.66 -18.87
C LEU A 359 1.78 -7.86 -19.74
N SER A 360 0.70 -7.10 -19.49
CA SER A 360 -0.54 -7.20 -20.28
C SER A 360 -0.49 -6.45 -21.61
N ASN A 361 0.23 -5.32 -21.69
CA ASN A 361 0.26 -4.46 -22.89
C ASN A 361 1.32 -4.86 -23.93
N GLY A 362 1.79 -6.10 -23.90
CA GLY A 362 2.76 -6.58 -24.89
C GLY A 362 4.17 -6.02 -24.70
N GLY A 363 4.58 -5.72 -23.45
CA GLY A 363 5.98 -5.34 -23.14
C GLY A 363 7.02 -6.40 -23.52
N ARG A 364 6.57 -7.59 -23.95
CA ARG A 364 7.38 -8.56 -24.67
C ARG A 364 7.01 -8.43 -26.15
N GLU A 365 7.95 -7.95 -26.98
CA GLU A 365 7.80 -8.09 -28.43
C GLU A 365 7.44 -9.55 -28.73
N ARG A 366 6.39 -9.76 -29.53
CA ARG A 366 5.93 -11.09 -29.93
C ARG A 366 7.02 -11.75 -30.79
N GLU A 367 7.99 -12.42 -30.16
CA GLU A 367 8.86 -13.37 -30.86
C GLU A 367 7.95 -14.41 -31.54
N THR A 368 8.13 -14.54 -32.85
CA THR A 368 7.18 -15.08 -33.82
C THR A 368 6.97 -16.60 -33.76
N ASP A 369 7.23 -17.27 -32.64
CA ASP A 369 7.28 -18.74 -32.60
C ASP A 369 6.80 -19.43 -31.30
N GLU A 370 6.13 -18.72 -30.38
CA GLU A 370 5.71 -19.35 -29.12
C GLU A 370 4.21 -19.71 -29.10
N ARG A 371 3.94 -21.01 -28.89
CA ARG A 371 2.65 -21.55 -28.40
C ARG A 371 2.08 -20.61 -27.33
N GLU A 372 0.76 -20.37 -27.32
CA GLU A 372 0.02 -19.56 -26.33
C GLU A 372 0.66 -19.58 -24.94
N LYS A 373 1.57 -18.63 -24.67
CA LYS A 373 2.28 -18.56 -23.41
C LYS A 373 1.30 -17.96 -22.39
N GLU A 374 0.98 -18.74 -21.37
CA GLU A 374 0.12 -18.31 -20.27
C GLU A 374 0.68 -16.98 -19.69
N PRO A 375 -0.16 -15.96 -19.46
CA PRO A 375 0.30 -14.67 -18.96
C PRO A 375 0.98 -14.84 -17.60
N THR A 376 2.11 -14.16 -17.42
CA THR A 376 2.88 -14.19 -16.16
C THR A 376 2.01 -13.73 -15.00
N ASN A 377 1.86 -14.60 -14.00
CA ASN A 377 1.05 -14.35 -12.82
C ASN A 377 1.87 -13.67 -11.72
N ILE A 378 1.24 -12.72 -11.02
CA ILE A 378 1.80 -12.05 -9.85
C ILE A 378 1.05 -12.56 -8.62
N MET A 379 1.78 -12.89 -7.56
CA MET A 379 1.25 -13.33 -6.27
C MET A 379 1.94 -12.58 -5.13
N LEU A 380 1.19 -12.24 -4.09
CA LEU A 380 1.74 -11.79 -2.83
C LEU A 380 1.79 -12.97 -1.85
N PHE A 381 2.96 -13.21 -1.26
CA PHE A 381 3.20 -14.31 -0.33
C PHE A 381 3.59 -13.78 1.06
N PRO A 382 2.60 -13.37 1.87
CA PRO A 382 2.81 -12.82 3.20
C PRO A 382 3.73 -13.62 4.14
N MET A 383 4.68 -12.93 4.77
CA MET A 383 5.47 -13.47 5.88
C MET A 383 4.97 -12.98 7.24
N GLY A 384 4.62 -11.68 7.33
CA GLY A 384 4.18 -11.05 8.58
C GLY A 384 2.76 -11.43 8.99
N ARG A 385 2.33 -10.94 10.14
CA ARG A 385 1.00 -11.11 10.73
C ARG A 385 0.24 -9.79 10.81
N ALA A 386 -1.07 -9.87 10.98
CA ALA A 386 -1.94 -8.70 11.11
C ALA A 386 -1.57 -7.76 12.28
N ASP A 387 -0.89 -8.26 13.30
CA ASP A 387 -0.50 -7.49 14.49
C ASP A 387 0.97 -7.02 14.45
N ASP A 388 1.64 -7.08 13.30
CA ASP A 388 3.05 -6.69 13.16
C ASP A 388 3.29 -5.17 13.19
N GLY A 389 2.25 -4.37 12.97
CA GLY A 389 2.31 -2.93 13.22
C GLY A 389 3.18 -2.16 12.23
N ALA A 390 3.20 -2.59 10.97
CA ALA A 390 3.82 -1.86 9.88
C ALA A 390 3.35 -0.39 9.84
N HIS A 391 4.27 0.53 9.51
CA HIS A 391 4.08 1.99 9.60
C HIS A 391 3.72 2.53 11.00
N SER A 392 3.60 1.68 12.02
CA SER A 392 3.25 2.07 13.39
C SER A 392 4.46 2.04 14.31
N THR A 393 4.23 2.36 15.58
CA THR A 393 5.21 2.17 16.65
C THR A 393 5.28 0.70 17.05
N ASN A 394 6.45 0.28 17.56
CA ASN A 394 6.68 -1.08 18.02
C ASN A 394 6.46 -2.14 16.94
N GLU A 395 6.77 -1.78 15.68
CA GLU A 395 6.78 -2.73 14.57
C GLU A 395 7.59 -3.97 14.95
N LYS A 396 7.03 -5.14 14.64
CA LYS A 396 7.61 -6.43 14.98
C LYS A 396 7.52 -7.43 13.82
N LEU A 397 8.34 -8.47 13.90
CA LEU A 397 8.18 -9.71 13.17
C LEU A 397 8.38 -10.89 14.14
N ASP A 398 7.41 -11.78 14.24
CA ASP A 398 7.56 -13.00 15.03
C ASP A 398 8.67 -13.89 14.44
N LEU A 399 9.63 -14.34 15.26
CA LEU A 399 10.74 -15.20 14.82
C LEU A 399 10.23 -16.49 14.17
N VAL A 400 9.13 -17.05 14.66
CA VAL A 400 8.46 -18.21 14.05
C VAL A 400 8.01 -17.89 12.63
N ASN A 401 7.46 -16.70 12.38
CA ASN A 401 7.04 -16.27 11.05
C ASN A 401 8.24 -16.05 10.13
N TYR A 402 9.31 -15.43 10.61
CA TYR A 402 10.53 -15.29 9.83
C TYR A 402 11.14 -16.63 9.42
N ILE A 403 11.34 -17.54 10.38
CA ILE A 403 11.98 -18.84 10.13
C ILE A 403 11.10 -19.74 9.25
N ASN A 404 9.80 -19.82 9.55
CA ASN A 404 8.90 -20.64 8.74
C ASN A 404 8.58 -19.98 7.40
N GLY A 405 8.56 -18.65 7.31
CA GLY A 405 8.47 -17.91 6.04
C GLY A 405 9.64 -18.25 5.12
N CYS A 406 10.88 -18.28 5.63
CA CYS A 406 12.03 -18.75 4.87
C CYS A 406 11.83 -20.20 4.36
N LYS A 407 11.33 -21.11 5.21
CA LYS A 407 11.02 -22.48 4.79
C LYS A 407 9.92 -22.52 3.73
N ALA A 408 8.90 -21.69 3.85
CA ALA A 408 7.79 -21.62 2.91
C ALA A 408 8.25 -21.12 1.55
N PHE A 409 9.12 -20.09 1.52
CA PHE A 409 9.78 -19.63 0.30
C PHE A 409 10.62 -20.74 -0.35
N ALA A 410 11.44 -21.45 0.43
CA ALA A 410 12.24 -22.56 -0.08
C ALA A 410 11.37 -23.67 -0.70
N TRP A 411 10.28 -24.06 -0.03
CA TRP A 411 9.33 -25.03 -0.57
C TRP A 411 8.60 -24.49 -1.80
N TYR A 412 8.23 -23.21 -1.83
CA TYR A 412 7.61 -22.60 -2.99
C TYR A 412 8.53 -22.66 -4.22
N LEU A 413 9.82 -22.37 -4.07
CA LEU A 413 10.77 -22.55 -5.18
C LEU A 413 10.81 -24.00 -5.68
N ASN A 414 10.74 -24.98 -4.77
CA ASN A 414 10.67 -26.39 -5.14
C ASN A 414 9.40 -26.71 -5.95
N GLU A 415 8.22 -26.30 -5.45
CA GLU A 415 6.93 -26.53 -6.10
C GLU A 415 6.85 -25.86 -7.47
N VAL A 416 7.34 -24.61 -7.60
CA VAL A 416 7.44 -23.93 -8.90
C VAL A 416 8.32 -24.72 -9.87
N GLY A 417 9.47 -25.19 -9.40
CA GLY A 417 10.39 -26.01 -10.20
C GLY A 417 9.77 -27.34 -10.64
N GLU A 418 8.98 -27.99 -9.78
CA GLU A 418 8.25 -29.23 -10.11
C GLU A 418 7.16 -28.99 -11.14
N MET A 419 6.27 -28.01 -10.92
CA MET A 419 5.19 -27.68 -11.85
C MET A 419 5.70 -27.30 -13.24
N PHE A 420 6.82 -26.58 -13.30
CA PHE A 420 7.41 -26.20 -14.59
C PHE A 420 8.04 -27.40 -15.32
N ARG A 421 8.62 -28.37 -14.59
CA ARG A 421 9.10 -29.64 -15.17
C ARG A 421 7.94 -30.48 -15.70
N GLU A 422 6.85 -30.58 -14.96
CA GLU A 422 5.65 -31.33 -15.37
C GLU A 422 4.98 -30.74 -16.61
N LYS A 423 4.88 -29.40 -16.72
CA LYS A 423 4.30 -28.73 -17.89
C LYS A 423 5.13 -28.85 -19.18
N ARG A 424 6.43 -29.16 -19.06
CA ARG A 424 7.37 -29.28 -20.20
C ARG A 424 7.75 -30.73 -20.54
N ALA A 425 7.40 -31.69 -19.69
CA ALA A 425 7.47 -33.12 -19.99
C ALA A 425 6.33 -33.52 -20.93
#